data_AF-F4SZ74-F1
#
_entry.id   AF-F4SZ74-F1
#
_cell.length_a   1.000
_cell.length_b   1.000
_cell.length_c   1.000
_cell.angle_alpha   90.00
_cell.angle_beta   90.00
_cell.angle_gamma   90.00
#
_symmetry.space_group_name_H-M   'P 1'
#
loop_
_entity.id
_entity.type
_entity.pdbx_description
1 polymer ?
#
loop_
_entity_poly.entity_id
_entity_poly.type
_entity_poly.pdbx_seq_one_letter_code
_entity_poly.pdbx_strand_id
1 'polypeptide(L)'
;MAMINIDERYLVIIEFEEDDVRVDSFEYEKKDKKTGQVKVDSLGVPVKGVMCSQVGLVKLGRQLIECKVPLDEGQPPYAAGKYLIHPSSYAVGDFGSLEFAFKLILIPLSDSKIK
;
A
#
# COMPACT_ATOMS: atom_id res chain seq x y z
N MET A 1 -13.09 0.26 29.80
CA MET A 1 -12.59 -0.26 28.50
C MET A 1 -11.53 -1.28 28.79
N ALA A 2 -11.70 -2.53 28.34
CA ALA A 2 -10.66 -3.55 28.49
C ALA A 2 -9.50 -3.21 27.56
N MET A 3 -8.29 -3.12 28.10
CA MET A 3 -7.08 -2.92 27.33
C MET A 3 -6.58 -4.30 26.89
N ILE A 4 -6.69 -4.60 25.60
CA ILE A 4 -6.15 -5.84 25.04
C ILE A 4 -4.66 -5.57 24.76
N ASN A 5 -3.77 -6.22 25.52
CA ASN A 5 -2.34 -6.24 25.19
C ASN A 5 -2.14 -7.23 24.04
N ILE A 6 -1.89 -6.71 22.85
CA ILE A 6 -1.52 -7.51 21.68
C ILE A 6 -0.01 -7.46 21.55
N ASP A 7 0.63 -8.62 21.54
CA ASP A 7 2.06 -8.73 21.27
C ASP A 7 2.32 -8.42 19.79
N GLU A 8 3.26 -7.50 19.51
CA GLU A 8 3.62 -7.06 18.16
C GLU A 8 4.00 -8.21 17.21
N ARG A 9 4.44 -9.35 17.75
CA ARG A 9 4.78 -10.54 16.96
C ARG A 9 3.56 -11.17 16.27
N TYR A 10 2.36 -10.84 16.71
CA TYR A 10 1.10 -11.25 16.07
C TYR A 10 0.55 -10.20 15.11
N LEU A 11 1.26 -9.08 14.93
CA LEU A 11 0.88 -8.02 13.99
C LEU A 11 1.70 -8.13 12.71
N VAL A 12 1.08 -7.72 11.61
CA VAL A 12 1.80 -7.40 10.37
C VAL A 12 2.16 -5.92 10.44
N ILE A 13 3.42 -5.64 10.72
CA ILE A 13 3.93 -4.26 10.84
C ILE A 13 4.71 -3.94 9.57
N ILE A 14 4.39 -2.80 8.98
CA ILE A 14 5.17 -2.20 7.90
C ILE A 14 5.94 -1.03 8.49
N GLU A 15 7.25 -1.06 8.38
CA GLU A 15 8.17 -0.04 8.87
C GLU A 15 8.83 0.65 7.68
N PHE A 16 8.80 1.99 7.70
CA PHE A 16 9.54 2.81 6.74
C PHE A 16 10.66 3.50 7.50
N GLU A 17 11.90 3.33 7.05
CA GLU A 17 13.04 4.10 7.53
C GLU A 17 13.09 5.50 6.87
N GLU A 18 13.92 6.41 7.36
CA GLU A 18 14.07 7.75 6.75
C GLU A 18 14.58 7.68 5.30
N ASP A 19 15.39 6.67 4.99
CA ASP A 19 15.90 6.44 3.64
C ASP A 19 14.87 5.74 2.71
N ASP A 20 13.84 5.12 3.28
CA ASP A 20 12.78 4.39 2.58
C ASP A 20 11.69 5.30 2.01
N VAL A 21 11.81 6.62 2.17
CA VAL A 21 10.87 7.61 1.59
C VAL A 21 11.04 7.75 0.06
N ARG A 22 11.86 6.90 -0.56
CA ARG A 22 12.07 6.85 -2.00
C ARG A 22 10.82 6.30 -2.69
N VAL A 23 10.31 7.10 -3.63
CA VAL A 23 9.17 6.74 -4.48
C VAL A 23 9.67 6.28 -5.84
N ASP A 24 9.39 5.03 -6.16
CA ASP A 24 9.53 4.50 -7.51
C ASP A 24 8.28 4.83 -8.32
N SER A 25 8.47 5.26 -9.57
CA SER A 25 7.38 5.55 -10.49
C SER A 25 7.55 4.78 -11.80
N PHE A 26 6.44 4.26 -12.33
CA PHE A 26 6.39 3.60 -13.64
C PHE A 26 5.25 4.18 -14.49
N GLU A 27 5.58 4.60 -15.71
CA GLU A 27 4.59 5.05 -16.71
C GLU A 27 4.01 3.86 -17.48
N TYR A 28 2.70 3.89 -17.71
CA TYR A 28 2.00 2.88 -18.50
C TYR A 28 0.89 3.48 -19.36
N GLU A 29 0.48 2.77 -20.40
CA GLU A 29 -0.66 3.16 -21.23
C GLU A 29 -1.97 2.74 -20.56
N LYS A 30 -2.88 3.70 -20.33
CA LYS A 30 -4.18 3.42 -19.74
C LYS A 30 -5.02 2.61 -20.72
N LYS A 31 -5.59 1.50 -20.26
CA LYS A 31 -6.53 0.68 -21.03
C LYS A 31 -7.96 0.93 -20.57
N ASP A 32 -8.89 0.89 -21.51
CA ASP A 32 -10.31 0.87 -21.21
C ASP A 32 -10.67 -0.43 -20.49
N LYS A 33 -11.31 -0.32 -19.31
CA LYS A 33 -11.57 -1.46 -18.43
C LYS A 33 -12.56 -2.48 -19.02
N LYS A 34 -13.39 -2.09 -19.99
CA LYS A 34 -14.40 -2.97 -20.60
C LYS A 34 -13.86 -3.67 -21.84
N THR A 35 -13.10 -2.95 -22.66
CA THR A 35 -12.64 -3.44 -23.97
C THR A 35 -11.19 -3.92 -23.96
N GLY A 36 -10.40 -3.54 -22.95
CA GLY A 36 -8.98 -3.86 -22.85
C GLY A 36 -8.08 -3.10 -23.83
N GLN A 37 -8.65 -2.22 -24.68
CA GLN A 37 -7.90 -1.43 -25.65
C GLN A 37 -7.21 -0.24 -25.00
N VAL A 38 -6.09 0.21 -25.58
CA VAL A 38 -5.39 1.43 -25.14
C VAL A 38 -6.28 2.63 -25.36
N LYS A 39 -6.48 3.43 -24.31
CA LYS A 39 -7.22 4.67 -24.37
C LYS A 39 -6.35 5.72 -25.06
N VAL A 40 -6.90 6.39 -26.05
CA VAL A 40 -6.23 7.49 -26.77
C VAL A 40 -6.95 8.82 -26.52
N ASP A 41 -6.22 9.92 -26.64
CA ASP A 41 -6.76 11.27 -26.60
C ASP A 41 -7.40 11.69 -27.94
N SER A 42 -7.84 12.96 -28.05
CA SER A 42 -8.45 13.49 -29.27
C SER A 42 -7.51 13.54 -30.49
N LEU A 43 -6.21 13.38 -30.28
CA LEU A 43 -5.18 13.37 -31.32
C LEU A 43 -4.72 11.94 -31.66
N GLY A 44 -5.29 10.92 -31.02
CA GLY A 44 -4.92 9.52 -31.20
C GLY A 44 -3.68 9.09 -30.42
N VAL A 45 -3.20 9.89 -29.46
CA VAL A 45 -2.03 9.57 -28.65
C VAL A 45 -2.45 8.75 -27.42
N PRO A 46 -1.73 7.66 -27.05
CA PRO A 46 -2.02 6.89 -25.84
C PRO A 46 -2.05 7.76 -24.58
N VAL A 47 -3.14 7.65 -23.82
CA VAL A 47 -3.25 8.30 -22.52
C VAL A 47 -2.39 7.55 -21.53
N LYS A 48 -1.38 8.22 -20.98
CA LYS A 48 -0.49 7.64 -19.98
C LYS A 48 -1.09 7.70 -18.57
N GLY A 49 -0.72 6.74 -17.75
CA GLY A 49 -0.87 6.75 -16.29
C GLY A 49 0.48 6.56 -15.62
N VAL A 50 0.54 6.93 -14.35
CA VAL A 50 1.71 6.73 -13.51
C VAL A 50 1.29 5.86 -12.33
N MET A 51 2.03 4.79 -12.07
CA MET A 51 1.94 4.05 -10.81
C MET A 51 3.12 4.46 -9.95
N CYS A 52 2.84 4.88 -8.72
CA CYS A 52 3.85 5.20 -7.72
C CYS A 52 3.87 4.11 -6.65
N SER A 53 5.04 3.92 -6.06
CA SER A 53 5.21 2.98 -4.96
C SER A 53 6.39 3.37 -4.09
N GLN A 54 6.35 2.96 -2.84
CA GLN A 54 7.43 3.13 -1.88
C GLN A 54 7.93 1.74 -1.45
N VAL A 55 9.22 1.62 -1.13
CA VAL A 55 9.75 0.40 -0.51
C VAL A 55 9.63 0.56 1.00
N GLY A 56 9.15 -0.47 1.68
CA GLY A 56 9.15 -0.54 3.14
C GLY A 56 9.50 -1.93 3.64
N LEU A 57 9.91 -2.03 4.90
CA LEU A 57 10.25 -3.30 5.53
C LEU A 57 9.03 -3.88 6.26
N VAL A 58 8.59 -5.06 5.85
CA VAL A 58 7.50 -5.78 6.52
C VAL A 58 8.09 -6.73 7.54
N LYS A 59 7.64 -6.61 8.79
CA LYS A 59 7.96 -7.52 9.88
C LYS A 59 6.88 -8.59 10.00
N LEU A 60 7.24 -9.84 9.71
CA LEU A 60 6.39 -11.02 9.86
C LEU A 60 7.00 -11.96 10.91
N GLY A 61 6.59 -11.79 12.17
CA GLY A 61 7.17 -12.50 13.30
C GLY A 61 8.66 -12.16 13.47
N ARG A 62 9.55 -13.06 13.04
CA ARG A 62 11.02 -12.89 13.06
C ARG A 62 11.64 -12.51 11.72
N GLN A 63 10.85 -12.53 10.64
CA GLN A 63 11.32 -12.20 9.30
C GLN A 63 11.16 -10.70 9.05
N LEU A 64 12.15 -10.11 8.39
CA LEU A 64 12.08 -8.79 7.77
C LEU A 64 12.19 -8.97 6.26
N ILE A 65 11.24 -8.40 5.52
CA ILE A 65 11.15 -8.56 4.07
C ILE A 65 10.89 -7.18 3.46
N GLU A 66 11.69 -6.79 2.48
CA GLU A 66 11.41 -5.60 1.66
C GLU A 66 10.13 -5.81 0.84
N CYS A 67 9.24 -4.84 0.90
CA CYS A 67 7.95 -4.88 0.21
C CYS A 67 7.69 -3.59 -0.53
N LYS A 68 7.16 -3.72 -1.74
CA LYS A 68 6.70 -2.61 -2.56
C LYS A 68 5.27 -2.23 -2.14
N VAL A 69 5.13 -1.09 -1.50
CA VAL A 69 3.85 -0.51 -1.08
C VAL A 69 3.34 0.42 -2.20
N PRO A 70 2.21 0.10 -2.86
CA PRO A 70 1.65 0.98 -3.87
C PRO A 70 1.12 2.28 -3.25
N LEU A 71 1.27 3.39 -3.97
CA LEU A 71 0.72 4.69 -3.63
C LEU A 71 -0.34 5.07 -4.66
N ASP A 72 -1.40 5.75 -4.22
CA ASP A 72 -2.36 6.34 -5.14
C ASP A 72 -1.74 7.50 -5.94
N GLU A 73 -2.32 7.80 -7.10
CA GLU A 73 -1.92 8.95 -7.93
C GLU A 73 -2.06 10.24 -7.11
N GLY A 74 -0.94 10.95 -6.90
CA GLY A 74 -0.88 12.18 -6.09
C GLY A 74 -0.80 11.96 -4.57
N GLN A 75 -0.78 10.72 -4.08
CA GLN A 75 -0.55 10.43 -2.67
C GLN A 75 0.94 10.66 -2.32
N PRO A 76 1.25 11.43 -1.27
CA PRO A 76 2.62 11.54 -0.78
C PRO A 76 3.09 10.20 -0.19
N PRO A 77 4.41 9.90 -0.19
CA PRO A 77 4.94 8.73 0.48
C PRO A 77 4.58 8.73 1.98
N TYR A 78 4.46 7.54 2.54
CA TYR A 78 4.32 7.39 3.98
C TYR A 78 5.61 7.87 4.66
N ALA A 79 5.46 8.69 5.71
CA ALA A 79 6.59 9.16 6.50
C ALA A 79 7.22 7.99 7.27
N ALA A 80 8.49 8.15 7.66
CA ALA A 80 9.19 7.17 8.48
C ALA A 80 8.40 6.81 9.75
N GLY A 81 8.39 5.52 10.10
CA GLY A 81 7.65 5.00 11.24
C GLY A 81 7.00 3.65 10.97
N LYS A 82 6.26 3.16 11.96
CA LYS A 82 5.56 1.87 11.93
C LYS A 82 4.10 2.04 11.61
N TYR A 83 3.58 1.13 10.81
CA TYR A 83 2.21 1.15 10.32
C TYR A 83 1.57 -0.23 10.42
N LEU A 84 0.25 -0.22 10.57
CA LEU A 84 -0.60 -1.40 10.38
C LEU A 84 -1.39 -1.25 9.09
N ILE A 85 -1.82 -2.38 8.53
CA ILE A 85 -2.73 -2.41 7.39
C ILE A 85 -4.14 -2.10 7.88
N HIS A 86 -4.76 -1.07 7.30
CA HIS A 86 -6.15 -0.74 7.58
C HIS A 86 -7.09 -1.81 6.99
N PRO A 87 -8.15 -2.26 7.70
CA PRO A 87 -9.03 -3.33 7.22
C PRO A 87 -9.71 -3.08 5.87
N SER A 88 -9.88 -1.82 5.44
CA SER A 88 -10.41 -1.50 4.10
C SER A 88 -9.46 -1.88 2.95
N SER A 89 -8.23 -2.30 3.28
CA SER A 89 -7.27 -2.83 2.31
C SER A 89 -7.54 -4.29 1.98
N TYR A 90 -8.49 -4.94 2.66
CA TYR A 90 -8.94 -6.28 2.34
C TYR A 90 -10.24 -6.22 1.54
N ALA A 91 -10.40 -7.19 0.64
CA ALA A 91 -11.61 -7.44 -0.11
C ALA A 91 -12.02 -8.91 0.03
N VAL A 92 -13.29 -9.20 -0.24
CA VAL A 92 -13.76 -10.57 -0.43
C VAL A 92 -13.81 -10.81 -1.93
N GLY A 93 -13.03 -11.77 -2.42
CA GLY A 93 -12.99 -12.15 -3.82
C GLY A 93 -14.29 -12.83 -4.26
N ASP A 94 -14.45 -13.02 -5.57
CA ASP A 94 -15.68 -13.56 -6.18
C ASP A 94 -16.06 -14.96 -5.68
N PHE A 95 -15.08 -15.71 -5.15
CA PHE A 95 -15.26 -17.06 -4.59
C PHE A 95 -15.28 -17.10 -3.06
N GLY A 96 -15.38 -15.93 -2.40
CA GLY A 96 -15.41 -15.83 -0.93
C GLY A 96 -14.04 -15.88 -0.25
N SER A 97 -12.94 -15.87 -1.01
CA SER A 97 -11.57 -15.74 -0.51
C SER A 97 -11.34 -14.35 0.10
N LEU A 98 -10.57 -14.28 1.20
CA LEU A 98 -10.03 -13.00 1.67
C LEU A 98 -8.83 -12.62 0.80
N GLU A 99 -8.86 -11.42 0.25
CA GLU A 99 -7.86 -10.91 -0.68
C GLU A 99 -7.43 -9.51 -0.29
N PHE A 100 -6.29 -9.05 -0.82
CA PHE A 100 -5.95 -7.64 -0.78
C PHE A 100 -6.75 -6.89 -1.84
N ALA A 101 -7.41 -5.81 -1.43
CA ALA A 101 -7.93 -4.82 -2.34
C ALA A 101 -6.77 -4.18 -3.11
N PHE A 102 -7.08 -3.63 -4.30
CA PHE A 102 -6.08 -2.93 -5.10
C PHE A 102 -5.41 -1.77 -4.36
N LYS A 103 -6.15 -1.11 -3.46
CA LYS A 103 -5.66 0.00 -2.65
C LYS A 103 -5.22 -0.51 -1.28
N LEU A 104 -3.93 -0.34 -0.97
CA LEU A 104 -3.35 -0.62 0.34
C LEU A 104 -3.34 0.67 1.18
N ILE A 105 -4.13 0.69 2.25
CA ILE A 105 -4.22 1.82 3.18
C ILE A 105 -3.50 1.46 4.47
N LEU A 106 -2.55 2.29 4.88
CA LEU A 106 -1.80 2.09 6.12
C LEU A 106 -2.23 3.10 7.17
N ILE A 107 -2.32 2.65 8.41
CA ILE A 107 -2.57 3.51 9.58
C ILE A 107 -1.32 3.53 10.45
N PRO A 108 -0.90 4.70 10.95
CA PRO A 108 0.26 4.79 11.81
C PRO A 108 0.00 4.00 13.10
N LEU A 109 0.91 3.06 13.40
CA LEU A 109 0.98 2.47 14.72
C LEU A 109 1.55 3.57 15.61
N SER A 110 0.65 4.32 16.24
CA SER A 110 1.04 5.37 17.17
C SER A 110 1.94 4.72 18.22
N ASP A 111 3.16 5.23 18.41
CA ASP A 111 3.86 5.04 19.67
C ASP A 111 3.01 5.74 20.72
N SER A 112 1.99 5.06 21.23
CA SER A 112 1.38 5.48 22.47
C SER A 112 2.48 5.29 23.52
N LYS A 113 3.31 6.31 23.69
CA LYS A 113 3.81 6.65 25.01
C LYS A 113 2.58 6.92 25.85
N ILE A 114 1.98 5.84 26.36
CA ILE A 114 1.10 5.87 27.50
C ILE A 114 1.99 6.48 28.59
N LYS A 115 1.83 7.79 28.80
CA LYS A 115 2.39 8.48 29.96
C LYS A 115 1.69 7.99 31.22
#